data_AF-A0A7W8LAI3-F1
#
_entry.id   AF-A0A7W8LAI3-F1
#
_cell.length_a   1.000
_cell.length_b   1.000
_cell.length_c   1.000
_cell.angle_alpha   90.00
_cell.angle_beta   90.00
_cell.angle_gamma   90.00
#
_symmetry.space_group_name_H-M   'P 1'
#
loop_
_entity.id
_entity.type
_entity.pdbx_description
1 polymer ?
#
loop_
_entity_poly.entity_id
_entity_poly.type
_entity_poly.pdbx_seq_one_letter_code
_entity_poly.pdbx_strand_id
1 'polypeptide(L)' 'MEVLSASEIELRAWISRWYDHAVAAGLVRPPFLLDDAKAMRLEAYFAAGLTPEEGAQLFFGTVH' A
#
# COMPACT_ATOMS: atom_id res chain seq x y z
N MET A 1 -24.13 -8.88 -0.07
CA MET A 1 -22.67 -9.14 -0.03
C MET A 1 -22.13 -8.63 -1.34
N GLU A 2 -21.42 -7.50 -1.33
CA GLU A 2 -20.62 -7.11 -2.50
C GLU A 2 -19.52 -8.17 -2.66
N VAL A 3 -19.55 -8.88 -3.78
CA VAL A 3 -18.47 -9.77 -4.18
C VAL A 3 -17.37 -8.87 -4.69
N LEU A 4 -16.23 -8.85 -4.00
CA LEU A 4 -15.06 -8.12 -4.45
C LEU A 4 -14.64 -8.64 -5.82
N SER A 5 -14.43 -7.72 -6.75
CA SER A 5 -13.83 -7.99 -8.04
C SER A 5 -12.42 -8.60 -7.87
N ALA A 6 -11.94 -9.30 -8.90
CA ALA A 6 -10.58 -9.85 -8.91
C ALA A 6 -9.53 -8.76 -8.63
N SER A 7 -9.73 -7.57 -9.20
CA SER A 7 -8.86 -6.40 -8.99
C SER A 7 -8.85 -5.91 -7.54
N GLU A 8 -9.98 -5.95 -6.83
CA GLU A 8 -10.02 -5.57 -5.41
C GLU A 8 -9.31 -6.59 -4.51
N ILE A 9 -9.37 -7.87 -4.87
CA ILE A 9 -8.64 -8.93 -4.17
C ILE A 9 -7.12 -8.75 -4.38
N GLU A 10 -6.70 -8.49 -5.62
CA GLU A 10 -5.31 -8.22 -5.95
C GLU A 10 -4.79 -6.98 -5.24
N LEU A 11 -5.56 -5.89 -5.25
CA LEU A 11 -5.23 -4.66 -4.53
C LEU A 11 -5.08 -4.90 -3.02
N ARG A 12 -5.99 -5.66 -2.39
CA ARG A 12 -5.89 -6.00 -0.96
C ARG A 12 -4.64 -6.83 -0.65
N ALA A 13 -4.33 -7.81 -1.49
CA ALA A 13 -3.12 -8.62 -1.34
C ALA A 13 -1.86 -7.76 -1.50
N TRP A 14 -1.88 -6.83 -2.46
CA TRP A 14 -0.80 -5.88 -2.70
C TRP A 14 -0.60 -4.94 -1.50
N ILE A 15 -1.66 -4.32 -0.98
CA ILE A 15 -1.61 -3.42 0.19
C ILE A 15 -1.11 -4.17 1.44
N SER A 16 -1.49 -5.44 1.61
CA SER A 16 -1.02 -6.25 2.74
C SER A 16 0.50 -6.44 2.69
N ARG A 17 1.04 -6.83 1.52
CA ARG A 17 2.49 -6.97 1.33
C ARG A 17 3.23 -5.65 1.48
N TRP A 18 2.63 -4.56 0.99
CA TRP A 18 3.15 -3.20 1.13
C TRP A 18 3.30 -2.83 2.61
N TYR A 19 2.28 -3.12 3.42
CA TYR A 19 2.32 -2.84 4.85
C TYR A 19 3.33 -3.71 5.60
N ASP A 20 3.36 -5.01 5.31
CA ASP A 20 4.32 -5.94 5.91
C ASP A 20 5.76 -5.52 5.61
N HIS A 21 6.04 -5.12 4.35
CA HIS A 21 7.34 -4.60 3.96
C HIS A 21 7.66 -3.29 4.70
N ALA A 22 6.73 -2.35 4.76
CA ALA A 22 6.94 -1.07 5.42
C ALA A 22 7.25 -1.26 6.92
N VAL A 23 6.61 -2.22 7.59
CA VAL A 23 6.90 -2.56 8.99
C VAL A 23 8.28 -3.21 9.11
N ALA A 24 8.59 -4.20 8.26
CA ALA A 24 9.87 -4.91 8.28
C ALA A 24 11.07 -3.99 7.98
N ALA A 25 10.90 -3.04 7.07
CA ALA A 25 11.91 -2.03 6.72
C ALA A 25 11.98 -0.88 7.75
N GLY A 26 11.10 -0.85 8.75
CA GLY A 26 11.04 0.21 9.75
C GLY A 26 10.55 1.57 9.22
N LEU A 27 9.92 1.58 8.04
CA LEU A 27 9.33 2.77 7.42
C LEU A 27 8.07 3.24 8.16
N VAL A 28 7.38 2.31 8.82
CA VAL A 28 6.17 2.59 9.61
C VAL A 28 6.16 1.77 10.91
N ARG A 29 5.54 2.32 11.96
CA ARG A 29 5.28 1.60 13.21
C ARG A 29 3.76 1.46 13.45
N PRO A 30 3.28 0.29 13.90
CA PRO A 30 1.88 0.14 14.32
C PRO A 30 1.56 1.01 15.55
N PRO A 31 0.32 1.54 15.67
CA PRO A 31 -0.77 1.45 14.70
C PRO A 31 -0.58 2.47 13.56
N PHE A 32 -0.84 2.02 12.33
CA PHE A 32 -0.88 2.90 11.16
C PHE A 32 -2.28 2.93 10.58
N LEU A 33 -2.83 4.13 10.42
CA LEU A 33 -4.17 4.33 9.90
C LEU A 33 -4.12 4.76 8.43
N LEU A 34 -4.80 4.00 7.58
CA LEU A 34 -5.12 4.40 6.21
C LEU A 34 -6.36 5.28 6.25
N ASP A 35 -6.19 6.57 5.97
CA ASP A 35 -7.29 7.45 5.62
C ASP A 35 -7.56 7.39 4.11
N ASP A 36 -8.65 7.99 3.68
CA ASP A 36 -9.09 7.96 2.28
C ASP A 36 -8.03 8.52 1.32
N ALA A 37 -7.28 9.54 1.75
CA ALA A 37 -6.21 10.13 0.94
C ALA A 37 -5.03 9.18 0.76
N LYS A 38 -4.63 8.47 1.83
CA LYS A 38 -3.58 7.45 1.78
C LYS A 38 -4.02 6.23 0.98
N ALA A 39 -5.26 5.80 1.13
CA ALA A 39 -5.84 4.69 0.37
C ALA A 39 -5.84 5.00 -1.14
N MET A 40 -6.33 6.18 -1.53
CA MET A 40 -6.30 6.64 -2.93
C MET A 40 -4.89 6.68 -3.52
N ARG A 41 -3.90 7.08 -2.71
CA ARG A 41 -2.49 7.08 -3.14
C ARG A 41 -1.95 5.66 -3.38
N LEU A 42 -2.32 4.68 -2.54
CA LEU A 42 -1.93 3.27 -2.72
C LEU A 42 -2.62 2.64 -3.93
N GLU A 43 -3.90 2.96 -4.16
CA GLU A 43 -4.62 2.54 -5.36
C GLU A 43 -3.94 3.05 -6.63
N ALA A 44 -3.50 4.32 -6.64
CA ALA A 44 -2.75 4.88 -7.76
C ALA A 44 -1.42 4.16 -8.01
N TYR A 45 -0.72 3.74 -6.94
CA TYR A 45 0.51 2.96 -7.08
C TYR A 45 0.29 1.57 -7.64
N PHE A 46 -0.75 0.90 -7.18
CA PHE A 46 -1.17 -0.39 -7.73
C PHE A 46 -1.56 -0.25 -9.22
N ALA A 47 -2.35 0.77 -9.57
CA ALA A 47 -2.74 1.04 -10.95
C ALA A 47 -1.56 1.40 -11.86
N ALA A 48 -0.50 2.00 -11.30
CA ALA A 48 0.74 2.28 -12.00
C ALA A 48 1.66 1.04 -12.18
N GLY A 49 1.28 -0.11 -11.61
CA GLY A 49 2.05 -1.35 -11.71
C GLY A 49 3.27 -1.41 -10.79
N LEU A 50 3.34 -0.55 -9.77
CA LEU A 50 4.44 -0.57 -8.81
C LEU A 50 4.41 -1.86 -7.97
N THR A 51 5.59 -2.34 -7.60
CA THR A 51 5.69 -3.39 -6.57
C THR A 51 5.34 -2.83 -5.19
N PRO A 52 4.87 -3.67 -4.25
CA PRO A 52 4.61 -3.24 -2.88
C PRO A 52 5.81 -2.56 -2.22
N GLU A 53 7.02 -3.04 -2.50
CA GLU A 53 8.28 -2.50 -1.99
C GLU A 53 8.57 -1.10 -2.52
N GLU A 54 8.47 -0.89 -3.84
CA GLU A 54 8.60 0.44 -4.46
C GLU A 54 7.53 1.40 -3.95
N GLY A 55 6.29 0.93 -3.83
CA GLY A 55 5.19 1.69 -3.28
C GLY A 55 5.46 2.14 -1.83
N ALA A 56 6.06 1.28 -1.00
CA ALA A 56 6.42 1.60 0.37
C ALA A 56 7.53 2.66 0.44
N GLN A 57 8.56 2.51 -0.40
CA GLN A 57 9.63 3.49 -0.49
C GLN A 57 9.13 4.84 -1.01
N LEU A 58 8.25 4.89 -2.02
CA LEU A 58 7.69 6.16 -2.50
C LEU A 58 6.68 6.78 -1.54
N PHE A 59 6.00 5.96 -0.74
CA PHE A 59 5.02 6.42 0.23
C PHE A 59 5.68 7.05 1.46
N PHE A 60 6.69 6.39 2.03
CA PHE A 60 7.36 6.79 3.28
C PHE A 60 8.73 7.43 3.06
N GLY A 61 9.35 7.22 1.90
CA GLY A 61 10.64 7.79 1.56
C GLY A 61 10.51 9.30 1.38
N THR A 62 11.05 10.04 2.34
CA THR A 62 11.40 11.43 2.15
C THR A 62 12.44 11.52 1.03
N VAL A 63 12.15 12.31 0.00
CA VAL A 63 13.18 12.88 -0.86
C VAL A 63 14.06 13.72 0.07
N HIS A 64 15.28 13.26 0.34
CA HIS A 64 16.31 14.05 1.01
C HIS A 64 16.73 15.23 0.15
#